data_AF-A0A553EP06-F1
#
_entry.id   AF-A0A553EP06-F1
#
_cell.length_a   1.000
_cell.length_b   1.000
_cell.length_c   1.000
_cell.angle_alpha   90.00
_cell.angle_beta   90.00
_cell.angle_gamma   90.00
#
_symmetry.space_group_name_H-M   'P 1'
#
loop_
_entity.id
_entity.type
_entity.pdbx_description
1 polymer ?
#
loop_
_entity_poly.entity_id
_entity_poly.type
_entity_poly.pdbx_seq_one_letter_code
_entity_poly.pdbx_strand_id
1 'polypeptide(L)'
;MNKTHFNYIIAAPSYDPNSGGSIVLHKLCDLLNAQGEKAMLCPMDFCDYFLNGATKWQTFMHRVCHPVYTRRYYKLLTYNCRKFETNPLWNTPIVEPVKLFFSFGLPRTIVVYPEMLSGNMLGAKNVVRYFMHNPGHFTGKAEYGQGELYIRYSNSFARNYVPQAGSKVSSLLMTISVTPSCYNREGVARKREGTAYIVRKGKGKKMVHDMEHSILLDGKSHEEVASILKRVERLVSYDPVTAYSSFALLCGCPSVIVLGDNETPSTYHPDTVMQRMFAYAMDDHHVDMDEAVAWAEKRVAVQNEKNEQLVKTFIIESQAFFQNER
;
A
#
# COMPACT_ATOMS: atom_id res chain seq x y z
N MET A 1 36.47 0.59 8.70
CA MET A 1 35.56 1.76 8.76
C MET A 1 34.15 1.26 9.02
N ASN A 2 33.50 1.66 10.13
CA ASN A 2 32.10 1.31 10.39
C ASN A 2 31.21 1.95 9.32
N LYS A 3 30.57 1.12 8.48
CA LYS A 3 29.56 1.60 7.53
C LYS A 3 28.44 2.28 8.31
N THR A 4 28.08 3.51 7.93
CA THR A 4 26.96 4.21 8.57
C THR A 4 25.67 3.50 8.16
N HIS A 5 24.93 3.01 9.14
CA HIS A 5 23.61 2.43 8.94
C HIS A 5 22.54 3.50 9.17
N PHE A 6 21.59 3.61 8.24
CA PHE A 6 20.54 4.64 8.27
C PHE A 6 19.23 4.07 8.81
N ASN A 7 18.51 4.87 9.60
CA ASN A 7 17.13 4.58 10.01
C ASN A 7 16.15 4.97 8.90
N TYR A 8 14.87 4.59 9.03
CA TYR A 8 13.83 4.96 8.08
C TYR A 8 12.73 5.84 8.71
N ILE A 9 12.29 6.84 7.96
CA ILE A 9 11.03 7.55 8.21
C ILE A 9 10.20 7.47 6.94
N ILE A 10 8.96 7.00 7.03
CA ILE A 10 8.05 6.89 5.89
C ILE A 10 6.96 7.92 6.06
N ALA A 11 6.87 8.87 5.13
CA ALA A 11 5.76 9.80 5.08
C ALA A 11 4.52 9.06 4.57
N ALA A 12 3.43 9.10 5.33
CA ALA A 12 2.21 8.37 5.00
C ALA A 12 0.97 9.15 5.45
N PRO A 13 -0.18 8.93 4.78
CA PRO A 13 -1.48 9.31 5.34
C PRO A 13 -1.83 8.39 6.52
N SER A 14 -2.83 8.77 7.32
CA SER A 14 -3.40 7.88 8.35
C SER A 14 -3.81 6.54 7.73
N TYR A 15 -3.76 5.48 8.53
CA TYR A 15 -4.11 4.14 8.07
C TYR A 15 -5.56 4.11 7.57
N ASP A 16 -5.76 3.67 6.34
CA ASP A 16 -7.07 3.42 5.75
C ASP A 16 -7.02 2.07 5.03
N PRO A 17 -7.78 1.06 5.49
CA PRO A 17 -7.78 -0.28 4.89
C PRO A 17 -8.37 -0.30 3.47
N ASN A 18 -9.01 0.77 3.01
CA ASN A 18 -9.52 0.91 1.64
C ASN A 18 -8.55 1.63 0.70
N SER A 19 -7.46 2.20 1.22
CA SER A 19 -6.45 2.94 0.46
C SER A 19 -5.20 2.10 0.24
N GLY A 20 -4.98 1.66 -1.00
CA GLY A 20 -3.81 0.86 -1.37
C GLY A 20 -2.48 1.55 -1.03
N GLY A 21 -2.38 2.86 -1.26
CA GLY A 21 -1.18 3.64 -0.90
C GLY A 21 -0.95 3.70 0.61
N SER A 22 -2.02 3.89 1.40
CA SER A 22 -1.93 3.86 2.86
C SER A 22 -1.44 2.49 3.36
N ILE A 23 -2.08 1.42 2.90
CA ILE A 23 -1.71 0.04 3.24
C ILE A 23 -0.25 -0.25 2.92
N VAL A 24 0.21 0.10 1.70
CA VAL A 24 1.58 -0.19 1.24
C VAL A 24 2.62 0.54 2.09
N LEU A 25 2.42 1.82 2.40
CA LEU A 25 3.38 2.61 3.18
C LEU A 25 3.46 2.14 4.63
N HIS A 26 2.31 1.84 5.25
CA HIS A 26 2.27 1.29 6.61
C HIS A 26 2.87 -0.11 6.66
N LYS A 27 2.57 -0.98 5.68
CA LYS A 27 3.15 -2.31 5.61
C LYS A 27 4.66 -2.29 5.34
N LEU A 28 5.17 -1.34 4.56
CA LEU A 28 6.60 -1.15 4.38
C LEU A 28 7.29 -0.86 5.74
N CYS A 29 6.71 0.02 6.57
CA CYS A 29 7.25 0.30 7.90
C CYS A 29 7.29 -0.96 8.78
N ASP A 30 6.21 -1.72 8.80
CA ASP A 30 6.11 -2.99 9.52
C ASP A 30 7.17 -4.00 9.07
N LEU A 31 7.33 -4.20 7.76
CA LEU A 31 8.30 -5.14 7.18
C LEU A 31 9.75 -4.71 7.44
N LEU A 32 10.05 -3.42 7.39
CA LEU A 32 11.38 -2.91 7.77
C LEU A 32 11.67 -3.24 9.24
N ASN A 33 10.74 -2.94 10.14
CA ASN A 33 10.89 -3.23 11.56
C ASN A 33 10.99 -4.73 11.84
N ALA A 34 10.23 -5.57 11.13
CA ALA A 34 10.32 -7.03 11.22
C ALA A 34 11.69 -7.57 10.78
N GLN A 35 12.42 -6.83 9.95
CA GLN A 35 13.79 -7.16 9.51
C GLN A 35 14.87 -6.57 10.40
N GLY A 36 14.50 -5.95 11.53
CA GLY A 36 15.43 -5.37 12.50
C GLY A 36 15.85 -3.93 12.19
N GLU A 37 15.31 -3.32 11.14
CA GLU A 37 15.53 -1.90 10.86
C GLU A 37 14.76 -1.03 11.85
N LYS A 38 15.19 0.24 12.00
CA LYS A 38 14.43 1.23 12.76
C LYS A 38 13.61 2.10 11.83
N ALA A 39 12.34 1.74 11.63
CA ALA A 39 11.40 2.46 10.78
C ALA A 39 10.26 3.09 11.59
N MET A 40 9.89 4.33 11.23
CA MET A 40 8.78 5.06 11.83
C MET A 40 7.91 5.70 10.76
N LEU A 41 6.63 5.90 11.06
CA LEU A 41 5.70 6.65 10.24
C LEU A 41 5.70 8.13 10.60
N CYS A 42 5.65 8.98 9.58
CA CYS A 42 5.46 10.42 9.73
C CYS A 42 4.16 10.81 9.01
N PRO A 43 3.21 11.48 9.69
CA PRO A 43 2.04 12.02 9.01
C PRO A 43 2.47 12.96 7.90
N MET A 44 1.80 12.91 6.76
CA MET A 44 2.11 13.79 5.62
C MET A 44 1.23 15.05 5.53
N ASP A 45 0.21 15.17 6.38
CA ASP A 45 -0.81 16.22 6.30
C ASP A 45 -0.36 17.61 6.82
N PHE A 46 0.93 17.93 6.75
CA PHE A 46 1.49 19.23 7.15
C PHE A 46 2.55 19.78 6.18
N CYS A 47 2.42 19.44 4.89
CA CYS A 47 3.41 19.65 3.83
C CYS A 47 4.11 21.02 3.78
N ASP A 48 3.46 22.12 4.19
CA ASP A 48 3.93 23.46 3.80
C ASP A 48 5.06 24.04 4.65
N TYR A 49 5.45 23.43 5.78
CA TYR A 49 6.43 24.08 6.68
C TYR A 49 7.88 23.95 6.26
N PHE A 50 8.22 22.81 5.67
CA PHE A 50 9.60 22.37 5.49
C PHE A 50 10.01 22.37 4.01
N LEU A 51 9.20 22.99 3.15
CA LEU A 51 9.32 22.90 1.69
C LEU A 51 10.61 23.44 1.10
N ASN A 52 11.46 24.09 1.88
CA ASN A 52 12.75 24.53 1.38
C ASN A 52 13.85 23.65 1.97
N GLY A 53 14.61 23.01 1.08
CA GLY A 53 15.89 22.34 1.31
C GLY A 53 16.95 23.30 1.84
N ALA A 54 16.61 23.95 2.94
CA ALA A 54 17.33 24.99 3.60
C ALA A 54 18.45 24.36 4.41
N THR A 55 19.64 24.94 4.31
CA THR A 55 20.76 24.60 5.20
C THR A 55 20.32 24.69 6.67
N LYS A 56 21.04 24.01 7.58
CA LYS A 56 20.75 24.06 9.02
C LYS A 56 20.55 25.50 9.53
N TRP A 57 21.38 26.43 9.03
CA TRP A 57 21.33 27.85 9.32
C TRP A 57 20.07 28.54 8.79
N GLN A 58 19.65 28.28 7.56
CA GLN A 58 18.44 28.85 6.99
C GLN A 58 17.18 28.38 7.74
N THR A 59 17.12 27.08 8.08
CA THR A 59 16.03 26.54 8.90
C THR A 59 15.99 27.18 10.29
N PHE A 60 17.15 27.33 10.92
CA PHE A 60 17.27 28.00 12.22
C PHE A 60 16.85 29.48 12.14
N MET A 61 17.38 30.23 11.19
CA MET A 61 17.04 31.65 10.98
C MET A 61 15.56 31.84 10.69
N HIS A 62 14.96 31.01 9.84
CA HIS A 62 13.53 31.06 9.56
C HIS A 62 12.69 30.83 10.83
N ARG A 63 13.10 29.89 11.69
CA ARG A 63 12.41 29.64 12.97
C ARG A 63 12.45 30.81 13.92
N VAL A 64 13.61 31.47 14.01
CA VAL A 64 13.84 32.66 14.84
C VAL A 64 13.08 33.87 14.30
N CYS A 65 13.13 34.10 12.98
CA CYS A 65 12.47 35.24 12.33
C CYS A 65 10.94 35.11 12.28
N HIS A 66 10.39 33.89 12.33
CA HIS A 66 8.94 33.65 12.25
C HIS A 66 8.40 32.80 13.41
N PRO A 67 8.48 33.27 14.67
CA PRO A 67 8.15 32.48 15.86
C PRO A 67 6.67 32.05 15.91
N VAL A 68 5.75 32.87 15.40
CA VAL A 68 4.31 32.54 15.32
C VAL A 68 4.06 31.37 14.37
N TYR A 69 4.67 31.43 13.17
CA TYR A 69 4.60 30.35 12.18
C TYR A 69 5.23 29.07 12.75
N THR A 70 6.42 29.17 13.33
CA THR A 70 7.12 28.04 13.99
C THR A 70 6.27 27.36 15.05
N ARG A 71 5.62 28.14 15.91
CA ARG A 71 4.71 27.61 16.94
C ARG A 71 3.47 26.95 16.31
N ARG A 72 2.89 27.53 15.26
CA ARG A 72 1.74 26.97 14.55
C ARG A 72 2.07 25.60 13.97
N TYR A 73 3.22 25.47 13.30
CA TYR A 73 3.62 24.21 12.67
C TYR A 73 4.04 23.14 13.66
N TYR A 74 4.73 23.51 14.75
CA TYR A 74 4.96 22.58 15.85
C TYR A 74 3.63 22.04 16.43
N LYS A 75 2.63 22.91 16.62
CA LYS A 75 1.29 22.48 17.04
C LYS A 75 0.60 21.58 16.01
N LEU A 76 0.73 21.87 14.72
CA LEU A 76 0.15 21.04 13.65
C LEU A 76 0.81 19.66 13.59
N LEU A 77 2.14 19.58 13.65
CA LEU A 77 2.89 18.33 13.70
C LEU A 77 2.47 17.50 14.93
N THR A 78 2.46 18.11 16.12
CA THR A 78 2.06 17.41 17.35
C THR A 78 0.60 16.93 17.31
N TYR A 79 -0.30 17.73 16.75
CA TYR A 79 -1.70 17.37 16.57
C TYR A 79 -1.88 16.23 15.57
N ASN A 80 -1.24 16.32 14.40
CA ASN A 80 -1.33 15.28 13.36
C ASN A 80 -0.72 13.97 13.84
N CYS A 81 0.42 13.97 14.53
CA CYS A 81 0.99 12.76 15.12
C CYS A 81 0.07 12.13 16.20
N ARG A 82 -0.72 12.93 16.93
CA ARG A 82 -1.65 12.41 17.94
C ARG A 82 -2.91 11.80 17.35
N LYS A 83 -3.38 12.32 16.21
CA LYS A 83 -4.57 11.83 15.51
C LYS A 83 -4.27 10.75 14.47
N PHE A 84 -2.99 10.48 14.23
CA PHE A 84 -2.58 9.55 13.21
C PHE A 84 -2.98 8.13 13.59
N GLU A 85 -3.74 7.49 12.71
CA GLU A 85 -4.20 6.12 12.92
C GLU A 85 -3.21 5.14 12.27
N THR A 86 -2.96 4.03 12.95
CA THR A 86 -2.10 2.95 12.48
C THR A 86 -2.85 1.63 12.53
N ASN A 87 -2.37 0.63 11.78
CA ASN A 87 -2.90 -0.72 11.92
C ASN A 87 -2.41 -1.33 13.26
N PRO A 88 -3.31 -1.76 14.17
CA PRO A 88 -2.92 -2.28 15.48
C PRO A 88 -2.16 -3.61 15.42
N LEU A 89 -2.25 -4.35 14.31
CA LEU A 89 -1.55 -5.61 14.10
C LEU A 89 -0.11 -5.42 13.61
N TRP A 90 0.28 -4.19 13.25
CA TRP A 90 1.57 -3.91 12.62
C TRP A 90 2.47 -3.04 13.50
N ASN A 91 3.77 -3.33 13.48
CA ASN A 91 4.77 -2.53 14.18
C ASN A 91 5.07 -1.25 13.38
N THR A 92 4.25 -0.23 13.62
CA THR A 92 4.24 1.02 12.85
C THR A 92 4.35 2.24 13.78
N PRO A 93 5.47 2.39 14.51
CA PRO A 93 5.63 3.46 15.48
C PRO A 93 5.61 4.83 14.78
N ILE A 94 4.94 5.80 15.38
CA ILE A 94 4.86 7.17 14.85
C ILE A 94 6.09 7.95 15.35
N VAL A 95 6.63 8.82 14.49
CA VAL A 95 7.72 9.74 14.84
C VAL A 95 7.36 10.58 16.07
N GLU A 96 8.34 10.80 16.94
CA GLU A 96 8.17 11.71 18.09
C GLU A 96 8.23 13.17 17.61
N PRO A 97 7.14 13.95 17.75
CA PRO A 97 7.05 15.30 17.17
C PRO A 97 8.17 16.23 17.60
N VAL A 98 8.55 16.18 18.88
CA VAL A 98 9.58 17.05 19.45
C VAL A 98 10.93 16.74 18.82
N LYS A 99 11.33 15.46 18.81
CA LYS A 99 12.59 15.02 18.22
C LYS A 99 12.66 15.33 16.73
N LEU A 100 11.58 15.08 15.99
CA LEU A 100 11.52 15.39 14.57
C LEU A 100 11.61 16.90 14.33
N PHE A 101 10.86 17.70 15.07
CA PHE A 101 10.86 19.15 14.92
C PHE A 101 12.25 19.74 15.17
N PHE A 102 12.97 19.30 16.18
CA PHE A 102 14.33 19.77 16.48
C PHE A 102 15.43 19.04 15.70
N SER A 103 15.09 18.09 14.84
CA SER A 103 16.06 17.45 13.95
C SER A 103 16.45 18.40 12.80
N PHE A 104 17.74 18.39 12.45
CA PHE A 104 18.28 19.20 11.36
C PHE A 104 18.86 18.30 10.28
N GLY A 105 18.13 18.17 9.17
CA GLY A 105 18.59 17.49 7.95
C GLY A 105 18.61 15.95 8.01
N LEU A 106 18.22 15.36 9.14
CA LEU A 106 18.07 13.90 9.33
C LEU A 106 19.24 13.08 8.72
N PRO A 107 20.51 13.38 9.04
CA PRO A 107 21.67 12.90 8.28
C PRO A 107 21.93 11.38 8.37
N ARG A 108 21.29 10.70 9.33
CA ARG A 108 21.36 9.24 9.53
C ARG A 108 20.01 8.56 9.29
N THR A 109 19.19 9.15 8.43
CA THR A 109 17.86 8.64 8.12
C THR A 109 17.64 8.70 6.61
N ILE A 110 17.02 7.66 6.09
CA ILE A 110 16.42 7.61 4.76
C ILE A 110 14.95 7.95 4.93
N VAL A 111 14.50 9.02 4.27
CA VAL A 111 13.09 9.39 4.28
C VAL A 111 12.43 8.89 3.01
N VAL A 112 11.39 8.07 3.16
CA VAL A 112 10.58 7.56 2.06
C VAL A 112 9.35 8.45 1.90
N TYR A 113 9.19 9.04 0.72
CA TYR A 113 7.98 9.79 0.36
C TYR A 113 7.21 9.08 -0.75
N PRO A 114 5.87 9.04 -0.68
CA PRO A 114 5.05 8.66 -1.83
C PRO A 114 5.12 9.73 -2.92
N GLU A 115 4.76 9.37 -4.14
CA GLU A 115 4.78 10.27 -5.30
C GLU A 115 3.85 11.48 -5.15
N MET A 116 2.80 11.35 -4.35
CA MET A 116 1.85 12.44 -4.13
C MET A 116 2.49 13.66 -3.43
N LEU A 117 3.58 13.45 -2.70
CA LEU A 117 4.30 14.52 -2.03
C LEU A 117 5.35 15.10 -2.98
N SER A 118 5.17 16.36 -3.36
CA SER A 118 6.24 17.13 -4.02
C SER A 118 7.29 17.58 -3.00
N GLY A 119 8.53 17.69 -3.46
CA GLY A 119 9.66 18.18 -2.66
C GLY A 119 10.09 17.25 -1.53
N ASN A 120 10.81 17.83 -0.57
CA ASN A 120 11.40 17.13 0.58
C ASN A 120 10.88 17.75 1.88
N MET A 121 9.70 17.30 2.32
CA MET A 121 8.96 17.81 3.47
C MET A 121 9.70 17.72 4.82
N LEU A 122 10.81 17.01 4.94
CA LEU A 122 11.58 16.92 6.19
C LEU A 122 12.98 17.51 6.02
N GLY A 123 13.28 18.09 4.85
CA GLY A 123 14.62 18.58 4.52
C GLY A 123 15.71 17.51 4.69
N ALA A 124 15.36 16.23 4.50
CA ALA A 124 16.24 15.12 4.77
C ALA A 124 17.35 15.01 3.73
N LYS A 125 18.56 14.61 4.16
CA LYS A 125 19.68 14.41 3.23
C LYS A 125 19.44 13.24 2.26
N ASN A 126 18.87 12.14 2.76
CA ASN A 126 18.72 10.91 1.98
C ASN A 126 17.23 10.66 1.75
N VAL A 127 16.82 10.66 0.48
CA VAL A 127 15.40 10.59 0.12
C VAL A 127 15.14 9.47 -0.88
N VAL A 128 14.21 8.61 -0.52
CA VAL A 128 13.61 7.63 -1.42
C VAL A 128 12.24 8.16 -1.88
N ARG A 129 12.01 8.21 -3.20
CA ARG A 129 10.67 8.44 -3.75
C ARG A 129 10.04 7.13 -4.17
N TYR A 130 8.86 6.85 -3.67
CA TYR A 130 8.13 5.64 -4.00
C TYR A 130 6.97 5.97 -4.95
N PHE A 131 7.10 5.53 -6.21
CA PHE A 131 6.08 5.70 -7.25
C PHE A 131 5.04 4.58 -7.19
N MET A 132 3.94 4.83 -6.49
CA MET A 132 2.74 3.97 -6.50
C MET A 132 1.75 4.38 -7.60
N HIS A 133 1.99 5.52 -8.24
CA HIS A 133 1.33 5.96 -9.46
C HIS A 133 2.28 6.81 -10.33
N ASN A 134 1.80 7.22 -11.51
CA ASN A 134 2.51 8.19 -12.35
C ASN A 134 2.63 9.56 -11.65
N PRO A 135 3.83 10.18 -11.67
CA PRO A 135 4.06 11.52 -11.11
C PRO A 135 3.03 12.55 -11.55
N GLY A 136 2.56 13.38 -10.61
CA GLY A 136 1.60 14.45 -10.89
C GLY A 136 0.16 14.00 -11.17
N HIS A 137 -0.14 12.70 -11.16
CA HIS A 137 -1.49 12.21 -11.47
C HIS A 137 -2.56 12.72 -10.49
N PHE A 138 -2.26 12.73 -9.19
CA PHE A 138 -3.23 13.14 -8.17
C PHE A 138 -3.20 14.64 -7.87
N THR A 139 -2.02 15.26 -7.96
CA THR A 139 -1.79 16.64 -7.48
C THR A 139 -1.55 17.65 -8.60
N GLY A 140 -1.31 17.20 -9.84
CA GLY A 140 -0.86 18.03 -10.95
C GLY A 140 0.59 18.54 -10.80
N LYS A 141 1.29 18.20 -9.71
CA LYS A 141 2.66 18.65 -9.40
C LYS A 141 3.59 17.46 -9.19
N ALA A 142 4.78 17.53 -9.77
CA ALA A 142 5.81 16.49 -9.70
C ALA A 142 7.21 17.11 -9.58
N GLU A 143 7.40 17.96 -8.56
CA GLU A 143 8.67 18.64 -8.30
C GLU A 143 9.46 17.82 -7.28
N TYR A 144 10.28 16.86 -7.74
CA TYR A 144 11.11 16.03 -6.87
C TYR A 144 12.55 16.56 -6.78
N GLY A 145 13.27 16.21 -5.72
CA GLY A 145 14.64 16.64 -5.50
C GLY A 145 15.67 15.90 -6.37
N GLN A 146 16.89 16.41 -6.33
CA GLN A 146 18.10 15.78 -6.87
C GLN A 146 18.68 14.76 -5.88
N GLY A 147 19.48 13.81 -6.37
CA GLY A 147 20.12 12.78 -5.52
C GLY A 147 19.14 11.83 -4.84
N GLU A 148 17.92 11.67 -5.38
CA GLU A 148 16.92 10.78 -4.80
C GLU A 148 17.04 9.36 -5.37
N LEU A 149 16.73 8.35 -4.55
CA LEU A 149 16.53 6.98 -5.03
C LEU A 149 15.05 6.77 -5.35
N TYR A 150 14.75 6.41 -6.59
CA TYR A 150 13.38 6.17 -7.04
C TYR A 150 13.05 4.69 -7.07
N ILE A 151 12.00 4.30 -6.35
CA ILE A 151 11.45 2.95 -6.31
C ILE A 151 10.07 2.97 -6.96
N ARG A 152 9.74 1.94 -7.74
CA ARG A 152 8.45 1.84 -8.42
C ARG A 152 7.63 0.67 -7.86
N TYR A 153 6.33 0.89 -7.72
CA TYR A 153 5.41 -0.20 -7.39
C TYR A 153 5.22 -1.13 -8.59
N SER A 154 5.10 -0.58 -9.80
CA SER A 154 4.91 -1.35 -11.03
C SER A 154 5.74 -0.76 -12.16
N ASN A 155 6.13 -1.60 -13.12
CA ASN A 155 6.75 -1.15 -14.37
C ASN A 155 5.83 -0.22 -15.18
N SER A 156 4.53 -0.18 -14.91
CA SER A 156 3.59 0.77 -15.53
C SER A 156 3.73 2.20 -15.04
N PHE A 157 4.34 2.43 -13.88
CA PHE A 157 4.46 3.75 -13.27
C PHE A 157 5.80 4.40 -13.58
N ALA A 158 5.76 5.73 -13.75
CA ALA A 158 6.93 6.57 -13.99
C ALA A 158 7.78 6.15 -15.21
N ARG A 159 7.17 5.47 -16.21
CA ARG A 159 7.87 4.96 -17.41
C ARG A 159 8.62 6.05 -18.17
N ASN A 160 7.99 7.20 -18.33
CA ASN A 160 8.52 8.33 -19.10
C ASN A 160 9.08 9.43 -18.18
N TYR A 161 9.20 9.16 -16.88
CA TYR A 161 9.72 10.13 -15.94
C TYR A 161 11.24 10.19 -16.08
N VAL A 162 11.76 11.38 -16.38
CA VAL A 162 13.21 11.62 -16.46
C VAL A 162 13.72 11.94 -15.06
N PRO A 163 14.66 11.15 -14.51
CA PRO A 163 15.20 11.41 -13.19
C PRO A 163 15.92 12.75 -13.08
N GLN A 164 15.80 13.41 -11.93
CA GLN A 164 16.57 14.62 -11.64
C GLN A 164 18.07 14.30 -11.52
N ALA A 165 18.93 15.32 -11.67
CA ALA A 165 20.37 15.14 -11.56
C ALA A 165 20.78 14.37 -10.28
N GLY A 166 21.73 13.45 -10.42
CA GLY A 166 22.18 12.58 -9.33
C GLY A 166 21.17 11.53 -8.85
N SER A 167 19.93 11.55 -9.34
CA SER A 167 18.91 10.58 -8.92
C SER A 167 19.00 9.27 -9.71
N LYS A 168 18.60 8.16 -9.10
CA LYS A 168 18.63 6.83 -9.73
C LYS A 168 17.27 6.16 -9.65
N VAL A 169 16.82 5.57 -10.76
CA VAL A 169 15.67 4.65 -10.76
C VAL A 169 16.17 3.24 -10.48
N SER A 170 15.64 2.63 -9.44
CA SER A 170 15.91 1.23 -9.11
C SER A 170 15.27 0.29 -10.14
N SER A 171 15.93 -0.83 -10.38
CA SER A 171 15.35 -1.98 -11.09
C SER A 171 14.38 -2.78 -10.22
N LEU A 172 14.43 -2.63 -8.89
CA LEU A 172 13.52 -3.25 -7.95
C LEU A 172 12.09 -2.70 -8.12
N LEU A 173 11.14 -3.61 -8.32
CA LEU A 173 9.72 -3.30 -8.24
C LEU A 173 9.19 -3.70 -6.87
N MET A 174 8.95 -2.71 -6.03
CA MET A 174 8.42 -2.92 -4.69
C MET A 174 6.90 -3.11 -4.78
N THR A 175 6.48 -4.34 -5.07
CA THR A 175 5.06 -4.75 -5.22
C THR A 175 4.48 -5.28 -3.91
N ILE A 176 4.54 -4.47 -2.84
CA ILE A 176 4.02 -4.89 -1.53
C ILE A 176 2.50 -5.05 -1.63
N SER A 177 1.99 -6.22 -1.29
CA SER A 177 0.56 -6.53 -1.31
C SER A 177 0.12 -7.17 0.00
N VAL A 178 -1.05 -6.81 0.51
CA VAL A 178 -1.56 -7.27 1.80
C VAL A 178 -2.94 -7.90 1.63
N THR A 179 -3.14 -9.04 2.27
CA THR A 179 -4.46 -9.63 2.46
C THR A 179 -4.98 -9.26 3.84
N PRO A 180 -6.16 -8.63 3.97
CA PRO A 180 -6.74 -8.31 5.28
C PRO A 180 -7.01 -9.58 6.10
N SER A 181 -6.66 -9.57 7.37
CA SER A 181 -6.70 -10.74 8.25
C SER A 181 -8.11 -11.27 8.53
N CYS A 182 -9.15 -10.45 8.33
CA CYS A 182 -10.55 -10.85 8.49
C CYS A 182 -11.01 -11.91 7.47
N TYR A 183 -10.32 -12.02 6.33
CA TYR A 183 -10.57 -13.05 5.32
C TYR A 183 -9.88 -14.35 5.72
N ASN A 184 -10.65 -15.21 6.39
CA ASN A 184 -10.22 -16.48 6.93
C ASN A 184 -11.45 -17.38 7.14
N ARG A 185 -11.25 -18.61 7.64
CA ARG A 185 -12.34 -19.57 7.91
C ARG A 185 -12.90 -19.52 9.34
N GLU A 186 -12.44 -18.60 10.18
CA GLU A 186 -12.95 -18.46 11.55
C GLU A 186 -14.36 -17.90 11.54
N GLY A 187 -15.29 -18.57 12.23
CA GLY A 187 -16.69 -18.16 12.30
C GLY A 187 -17.50 -18.38 11.02
N VAL A 188 -17.03 -19.26 10.12
CA VAL A 188 -17.82 -19.71 8.96
C VAL A 188 -19.12 -20.38 9.42
N ALA A 189 -20.24 -20.03 8.79
CA ALA A 189 -21.54 -20.60 9.10
C ALA A 189 -21.60 -22.09 8.73
N ARG A 190 -22.27 -22.90 9.56
CA ARG A 190 -22.48 -24.34 9.28
C ARG A 190 -23.30 -24.58 8.01
N LYS A 191 -24.29 -23.72 7.79
CA LYS A 191 -25.10 -23.67 6.57
C LYS A 191 -24.96 -22.27 5.99
N ARG A 192 -24.64 -22.21 4.70
CA ARG A 192 -24.54 -20.98 3.94
C ARG A 192 -25.86 -20.75 3.20
N GLU A 193 -26.29 -19.50 3.11
CA GLU A 193 -27.53 -19.12 2.41
C GLU A 193 -27.37 -17.77 1.71
N GLY A 194 -27.98 -17.63 0.54
CA GLY A 194 -28.01 -16.39 -0.24
C GLY A 194 -26.75 -16.14 -1.08
N THR A 195 -26.79 -15.06 -1.85
CA THR A 195 -25.72 -14.66 -2.78
C THR A 195 -25.21 -13.27 -2.43
N ALA A 196 -23.90 -13.05 -2.54
CA ALA A 196 -23.31 -11.73 -2.50
C ALA A 196 -22.75 -11.38 -3.88
N TYR A 197 -22.62 -10.08 -4.18
CA TYR A 197 -22.01 -9.66 -5.44
C TYR A 197 -21.21 -8.37 -5.31
N ILE A 198 -20.25 -8.20 -6.21
CA ILE A 198 -19.35 -7.05 -6.25
C ILE A 198 -19.26 -6.50 -7.68
N VAL A 199 -19.38 -5.18 -7.85
CA VAL A 199 -19.44 -4.53 -9.17
C VAL A 199 -18.18 -3.72 -9.46
N ARG A 200 -17.85 -2.74 -8.62
CA ARG A 200 -16.66 -1.87 -8.72
C ARG A 200 -16.39 -1.35 -10.14
N LYS A 201 -15.38 -1.92 -10.83
CA LYS A 201 -14.94 -1.51 -12.17
C LYS A 201 -15.72 -2.19 -13.31
N GLY A 202 -16.57 -3.17 -12.99
CA GLY A 202 -17.43 -3.89 -13.93
C GLY A 202 -18.73 -3.18 -14.29
N LYS A 203 -18.80 -1.85 -14.16
CA LYS A 203 -20.00 -1.08 -14.51
C LYS A 203 -20.34 -1.29 -15.98
N GLY A 204 -21.60 -1.64 -16.25
CA GLY A 204 -22.10 -1.88 -17.61
C GLY A 204 -22.09 -3.35 -18.06
N LYS A 205 -21.55 -4.27 -17.26
CA LYS A 205 -21.71 -5.71 -17.53
C LYS A 205 -23.18 -6.13 -17.36
N LYS A 206 -23.62 -7.09 -18.18
CA LYS A 206 -24.95 -7.69 -18.03
C LYS A 206 -25.04 -8.44 -16.70
N MET A 207 -26.07 -8.17 -15.92
CA MET A 207 -26.31 -8.89 -14.66
C MET A 207 -26.81 -10.30 -14.98
N VAL A 208 -26.26 -11.29 -14.29
CA VAL A 208 -26.46 -12.73 -14.54
C VAL A 208 -27.02 -13.48 -13.34
N HIS A 209 -27.33 -12.76 -12.27
CA HIS A 209 -27.91 -13.30 -11.04
C HIS A 209 -29.02 -12.38 -10.54
N ASP A 210 -29.84 -12.90 -9.63
CA ASP A 210 -30.88 -12.12 -8.97
C ASP A 210 -30.27 -11.07 -8.02
N MET A 211 -30.50 -9.81 -8.36
CA MET A 211 -29.97 -8.66 -7.64
C MET A 211 -30.82 -8.26 -6.43
N GLU A 212 -32.11 -8.59 -6.45
CA GLU A 212 -33.07 -8.14 -5.44
C GLU A 212 -32.87 -8.89 -4.12
N HIS A 213 -32.46 -10.15 -4.22
CA HIS A 213 -32.20 -11.02 -3.07
C HIS A 213 -30.71 -11.26 -2.80
N SER A 214 -29.82 -10.48 -3.43
CA SER A 214 -28.37 -10.58 -3.24
C SER A 214 -27.77 -9.37 -2.52
N ILE A 215 -26.70 -9.61 -1.79
CA ILE A 215 -26.05 -8.60 -0.96
C ILE A 215 -24.94 -7.91 -1.76
N LEU A 216 -25.10 -6.60 -2.03
CA LEU A 216 -24.04 -5.79 -2.64
C LEU A 216 -22.88 -5.58 -1.65
N LEU A 217 -21.66 -5.90 -2.08
CA LEU A 217 -20.45 -5.72 -1.28
C LEU A 217 -19.78 -4.36 -1.47
N ASP A 218 -20.06 -3.63 -2.55
CA ASP A 218 -19.44 -2.33 -2.83
C ASP A 218 -19.71 -1.33 -1.69
N GLY A 219 -18.66 -0.66 -1.22
CA GLY A 219 -18.72 0.36 -0.17
C GLY A 219 -18.74 -0.16 1.27
N LYS A 220 -18.76 -1.48 1.47
CA LYS A 220 -18.66 -2.11 2.80
C LYS A 220 -17.22 -2.20 3.29
N SER A 221 -17.05 -2.28 4.62
CA SER A 221 -15.73 -2.53 5.21
C SER A 221 -15.24 -3.95 4.90
N HIS A 222 -13.93 -4.18 4.99
CA HIS A 222 -13.34 -5.52 4.81
C HIS A 222 -13.91 -6.54 5.82
N GLU A 223 -14.18 -6.13 7.06
CA GLU A 223 -14.79 -6.94 8.12
C GLU A 223 -16.23 -7.31 7.80
N GLU A 224 -17.03 -6.34 7.34
CA GLU A 224 -18.41 -6.60 6.91
C GLU A 224 -18.44 -7.56 5.71
N VAL A 225 -17.57 -7.33 4.73
CA VAL A 225 -17.48 -8.21 3.56
C VAL A 225 -17.04 -9.61 3.96
N ALA A 226 -16.03 -9.75 4.81
CA ALA A 226 -15.61 -11.06 5.32
C ALA A 226 -16.75 -11.77 6.06
N SER A 227 -17.49 -11.06 6.91
CA SER A 227 -18.67 -11.58 7.61
C SER A 227 -19.77 -12.05 6.64
N ILE A 228 -19.99 -11.33 5.54
CA ILE A 228 -20.94 -11.74 4.48
C ILE A 228 -20.43 -13.00 3.78
N LEU A 229 -19.18 -13.00 3.32
CA LEU A 229 -18.56 -14.13 2.62
C LEU A 229 -18.51 -15.39 3.47
N LYS A 230 -18.47 -15.30 4.80
CA LYS A 230 -18.52 -16.44 5.73
C LYS A 230 -19.90 -17.10 5.85
N ARG A 231 -20.97 -16.45 5.36
CA ARG A 231 -22.36 -16.94 5.48
C ARG A 231 -23.09 -17.14 4.16
N VAL A 232 -22.66 -16.51 3.06
CA VAL A 232 -23.31 -16.70 1.76
C VAL A 232 -22.82 -17.96 1.05
N GLU A 233 -23.67 -18.49 0.16
CA GLU A 233 -23.36 -19.67 -0.64
C GLU A 233 -22.35 -19.38 -1.74
N ARG A 234 -22.40 -18.17 -2.31
CA ARG A 234 -21.51 -17.77 -3.41
C ARG A 234 -21.34 -16.25 -3.49
N LEU A 235 -20.20 -15.85 -4.05
CA LEU A 235 -19.92 -14.50 -4.52
C LEU A 235 -20.07 -14.44 -6.04
N VAL A 236 -20.71 -13.41 -6.57
CA VAL A 236 -20.72 -13.08 -8.00
C VAL A 236 -19.88 -11.82 -8.22
N SER A 237 -18.76 -11.95 -8.93
CA SER A 237 -17.82 -10.86 -9.19
C SER A 237 -17.95 -10.34 -10.62
N TYR A 238 -18.38 -9.10 -10.76
CA TYR A 238 -18.35 -8.36 -12.02
C TYR A 238 -17.06 -7.57 -12.22
N ASP A 239 -16.29 -7.37 -11.14
CA ASP A 239 -15.02 -6.64 -11.18
C ASP A 239 -13.97 -7.47 -11.93
N PRO A 240 -13.47 -6.99 -13.09
CA PRO A 240 -12.57 -7.74 -13.96
C PRO A 240 -11.16 -7.93 -13.37
N VAL A 241 -10.81 -7.25 -12.27
CA VAL A 241 -9.52 -7.47 -11.59
C VAL A 241 -9.71 -7.26 -10.09
N THR A 242 -10.18 -8.30 -9.39
CA THR A 242 -10.50 -8.17 -7.97
C THR A 242 -9.82 -9.20 -7.08
N ALA A 243 -9.18 -8.71 -6.03
CA ALA A 243 -8.70 -9.55 -4.92
C ALA A 243 -9.86 -10.20 -4.15
N TYR A 244 -11.09 -9.68 -4.29
CA TYR A 244 -12.27 -10.15 -3.58
C TYR A 244 -12.66 -11.58 -3.95
N SER A 245 -12.39 -12.04 -5.17
CA SER A 245 -12.61 -13.45 -5.55
C SER A 245 -11.71 -14.36 -4.71
N SER A 246 -10.43 -14.01 -4.56
CA SER A 246 -9.52 -14.76 -3.68
C SER A 246 -9.90 -14.63 -2.20
N PHE A 247 -10.39 -13.46 -1.76
CA PHE A 247 -10.87 -13.26 -0.39
C PHE A 247 -12.11 -14.13 -0.08
N ALA A 248 -13.00 -14.33 -1.06
CA ALA A 248 -14.12 -15.26 -0.93
C ALA A 248 -13.63 -16.69 -0.70
N LEU A 249 -12.63 -17.15 -1.48
CA LEU A 249 -12.03 -18.47 -1.28
C LEU A 249 -11.42 -18.61 0.13
N LEU A 250 -10.71 -17.59 0.64
CA LEU A 250 -10.19 -17.61 2.02
C LEU A 250 -11.29 -17.72 3.09
N CYS A 251 -12.49 -17.20 2.80
CA CYS A 251 -13.67 -17.36 3.64
C CYS A 251 -14.42 -18.68 3.40
N GLY A 252 -13.95 -19.56 2.51
CA GLY A 252 -14.65 -20.79 2.11
C GLY A 252 -15.89 -20.56 1.25
N CYS A 253 -15.97 -19.42 0.56
CA CYS A 253 -17.06 -19.06 -0.34
C CYS A 253 -16.62 -19.20 -1.80
N PRO A 254 -17.30 -19.98 -2.64
CA PRO A 254 -17.04 -19.99 -4.07
C PRO A 254 -17.26 -18.61 -4.67
N SER A 255 -16.47 -18.27 -5.69
CA SER A 255 -16.61 -17.03 -6.44
C SER A 255 -16.85 -17.33 -7.91
N VAL A 256 -17.93 -16.79 -8.45
CA VAL A 256 -18.30 -16.80 -9.86
C VAL A 256 -17.79 -15.49 -10.49
N ILE A 257 -16.87 -15.58 -11.44
CA ILE A 257 -16.31 -14.43 -12.15
C ILE A 257 -17.11 -14.22 -13.43
N VAL A 258 -17.76 -13.06 -13.53
CA VAL A 258 -18.52 -12.67 -14.72
C VAL A 258 -17.56 -12.05 -15.73
N LEU A 259 -17.29 -12.78 -16.80
CA LEU A 259 -16.44 -12.36 -17.91
C LEU A 259 -17.10 -11.27 -18.75
N GLY A 260 -16.30 -10.41 -19.38
CA GLY A 260 -16.77 -9.50 -20.43
C GLY A 260 -17.08 -10.25 -21.73
N ASP A 261 -17.77 -9.59 -22.65
CA ASP A 261 -18.29 -10.21 -23.88
C ASP A 261 -17.21 -10.87 -24.77
N ASN A 262 -15.97 -10.37 -24.71
CA ASN A 262 -14.83 -10.88 -25.48
C ASN A 262 -13.81 -11.65 -24.62
N GLU A 263 -14.15 -11.96 -23.36
CA GLU A 263 -13.27 -12.67 -22.44
C GLU A 263 -13.69 -14.13 -22.30
N THR A 264 -12.71 -15.02 -22.32
CA THR A 264 -12.83 -16.42 -21.93
C THR A 264 -12.03 -16.68 -20.65
N PRO A 265 -12.28 -17.80 -19.93
CA PRO A 265 -11.50 -18.16 -18.76
C PRO A 265 -9.98 -18.17 -19.03
N SER A 266 -9.55 -18.62 -20.21
CA SER A 266 -8.14 -18.66 -20.60
C SER A 266 -7.54 -17.29 -20.92
N THR A 267 -8.31 -16.35 -21.48
CA THR A 267 -7.83 -14.97 -21.67
C THR A 267 -7.77 -14.20 -20.36
N TYR A 268 -8.69 -14.47 -19.43
CA TYR A 268 -8.79 -13.80 -18.14
C TYR A 268 -7.76 -14.33 -17.14
N HIS A 269 -7.62 -15.66 -17.08
CA HIS A 269 -6.63 -16.37 -16.28
C HIS A 269 -5.83 -17.31 -17.18
N PRO A 270 -4.72 -16.85 -17.79
CA PRO A 270 -3.87 -17.70 -18.63
C PRO A 270 -3.29 -18.91 -17.89
N ASP A 271 -3.14 -18.82 -16.57
CA ASP A 271 -2.72 -19.92 -15.71
C ASP A 271 -3.87 -20.92 -15.51
N THR A 272 -3.68 -22.15 -16.01
CA THR A 272 -4.66 -23.23 -15.92
C THR A 272 -4.95 -23.67 -14.49
N VAL A 273 -4.02 -23.48 -13.56
CA VAL A 273 -4.29 -23.72 -12.14
C VAL A 273 -5.34 -22.74 -11.66
N MET A 274 -5.16 -21.45 -11.94
CA MET A 274 -6.07 -20.39 -11.51
C MET A 274 -7.48 -20.53 -12.12
N GLN A 275 -7.58 -21.00 -13.36
CA GLN A 275 -8.87 -21.29 -14.00
C GLN A 275 -9.72 -22.28 -13.19
N ARG A 276 -9.11 -23.32 -12.60
CA ARG A 276 -9.83 -24.34 -11.84
C ARG A 276 -10.30 -23.86 -10.46
N MET A 277 -9.79 -22.72 -9.98
CA MET A 277 -10.08 -22.20 -8.63
C MET A 277 -11.34 -21.34 -8.58
N PHE A 278 -11.87 -20.94 -9.74
CA PHE A 278 -12.98 -20.02 -9.85
C PHE A 278 -14.02 -20.52 -10.83
N ALA A 279 -15.29 -20.25 -10.54
CA ALA A 279 -16.38 -20.51 -11.46
C ALA A 279 -16.50 -19.35 -12.46
N TYR A 280 -16.95 -19.61 -13.68
CA TYR A 280 -17.14 -18.57 -14.71
C TYR A 280 -18.58 -18.44 -15.20
N ALA A 281 -19.49 -19.25 -14.65
CA ALA A 281 -20.94 -19.15 -14.86
C ALA A 281 -21.69 -19.53 -13.57
N MET A 282 -22.99 -19.25 -13.51
CA MET A 282 -23.80 -19.49 -12.30
C MET A 282 -24.11 -20.97 -12.05
N ASP A 283 -24.15 -21.76 -13.12
CA ASP A 283 -24.33 -23.21 -13.18
C ASP A 283 -22.99 -23.97 -13.23
N ASP A 284 -21.88 -23.25 -13.09
CA ASP A 284 -20.55 -23.81 -13.11
C ASP A 284 -20.17 -24.40 -11.75
N HIS A 285 -20.02 -25.73 -11.72
CA HIS A 285 -19.79 -26.52 -10.50
C HIS A 285 -18.45 -27.27 -10.52
N HIS A 286 -17.53 -26.93 -11.43
CA HIS A 286 -16.26 -27.66 -11.56
C HIS A 286 -15.25 -27.37 -10.43
N VAL A 287 -15.46 -26.33 -9.63
CA VAL A 287 -14.51 -25.86 -8.61
C VAL A 287 -14.53 -26.81 -7.41
N ASP A 288 -13.39 -27.45 -7.14
CA ASP A 288 -13.13 -28.11 -5.86
C ASP A 288 -12.80 -27.03 -4.81
N MET A 289 -13.71 -26.87 -3.84
CA MET A 289 -13.58 -25.82 -2.83
C MET A 289 -12.42 -26.06 -1.85
N ASP A 290 -12.07 -27.31 -1.56
CA ASP A 290 -10.94 -27.60 -0.68
C ASP A 290 -9.61 -27.26 -1.40
N GLU A 291 -9.50 -27.59 -2.69
CA GLU A 291 -8.35 -27.18 -3.53
C GLU A 291 -8.27 -25.65 -3.63
N ALA A 292 -9.39 -24.98 -3.91
CA ALA A 292 -9.44 -23.53 -4.10
C ALA A 292 -9.08 -22.74 -2.83
N VAL A 293 -9.58 -23.18 -1.66
CA VAL A 293 -9.21 -22.59 -0.35
C VAL A 293 -7.72 -22.78 -0.09
N ALA A 294 -7.19 -24.00 -0.23
CA ALA A 294 -5.78 -24.29 0.01
C ALA A 294 -4.87 -23.49 -0.93
N TRP A 295 -5.27 -23.32 -2.19
CA TRP A 295 -4.58 -22.47 -3.15
C TRP A 295 -4.57 -21.01 -2.70
N ALA A 296 -5.70 -20.47 -2.25
CA ALA A 296 -5.79 -19.09 -1.79
C ALA A 296 -4.91 -18.85 -0.55
N GLU A 297 -4.95 -19.74 0.44
CA GLU A 297 -4.09 -19.70 1.64
C GLU A 297 -2.60 -19.74 1.25
N LYS A 298 -2.22 -20.64 0.35
CA LYS A 298 -0.84 -20.73 -0.17
C LYS A 298 -0.40 -19.45 -0.86
N ARG A 299 -1.27 -18.81 -1.64
CA ARG A 299 -0.94 -17.53 -2.30
C ARG A 299 -0.69 -16.41 -1.32
N VAL A 300 -1.44 -16.34 -0.23
CA VAL A 300 -1.20 -15.35 0.83
C VAL A 300 0.19 -15.58 1.44
N ALA A 301 0.54 -16.83 1.77
CA ALA A 301 1.86 -17.17 2.31
C ALA A 301 3.00 -16.79 1.34
N VAL A 302 2.89 -17.18 0.06
CA VAL A 302 3.88 -16.84 -0.97
C VAL A 302 4.01 -15.33 -1.15
N GLN A 303 2.91 -14.60 -1.12
CA GLN A 303 2.93 -13.14 -1.24
C GLN A 303 3.60 -12.48 -0.01
N ASN A 304 3.39 -13.02 1.19
CA ASN A 304 4.06 -12.53 2.40
C ASN A 304 5.59 -12.75 2.32
N GLU A 305 6.03 -13.94 1.93
CA GLU A 305 7.45 -14.24 1.72
C GLU A 305 8.07 -13.32 0.64
N LYS A 306 7.35 -13.11 -0.46
CA LYS A 306 7.77 -12.16 -1.50
C LYS A 306 7.90 -10.74 -0.96
N ASN A 307 6.95 -10.26 -0.15
CA ASN A 307 7.03 -8.94 0.46
C ASN A 307 8.29 -8.81 1.33
N GLU A 308 8.61 -9.82 2.15
CA GLU A 308 9.81 -9.82 2.96
C GLU A 308 11.08 -9.75 2.10
N GLN A 309 11.17 -10.57 1.05
CA GLN A 309 12.34 -10.59 0.18
C GLN A 309 12.52 -9.27 -0.59
N LEU A 310 11.43 -8.64 -1.03
CA LEU A 310 11.46 -7.33 -1.66
C LEU A 310 12.00 -6.26 -0.71
N VAL A 311 11.55 -6.26 0.55
CA VAL A 311 12.02 -5.29 1.55
C VAL A 311 13.48 -5.54 1.93
N LYS A 312 13.94 -6.80 2.00
CA LYS A 312 15.37 -7.12 2.19
C LYS A 312 16.22 -6.51 1.09
N THR A 313 15.77 -6.65 -0.15
CA THR A 313 16.48 -6.12 -1.32
C THR A 313 16.49 -4.59 -1.31
N PHE A 314 15.36 -3.98 -0.94
CA PHE A 314 15.24 -2.53 -0.78
C PHE A 314 16.17 -1.97 0.30
N ILE A 315 16.28 -2.63 1.46
CA ILE A 315 17.20 -2.21 2.52
C ILE A 315 18.63 -2.19 1.97
N ILE A 316 19.07 -3.29 1.35
CA ILE A 316 20.43 -3.39 0.81
C ILE A 316 20.71 -2.28 -0.21
N GLU A 317 19.81 -2.09 -1.18
CA GLU A 317 19.99 -1.08 -2.22
C GLU A 317 19.98 0.35 -1.65
N SER A 318 18.99 0.67 -0.82
CA SER A 318 18.84 2.03 -0.28
C SER A 318 19.98 2.41 0.65
N GLN A 319 20.45 1.50 1.51
CA GLN A 319 21.61 1.73 2.36
C GLN A 319 22.88 1.91 1.54
N ALA A 320 23.11 1.08 0.51
CA ALA A 320 24.29 1.17 -0.34
C ALA A 320 24.31 2.47 -1.17
N PHE A 321 23.16 2.86 -1.73
CA PHE A 321 23.03 4.08 -2.53
C PHE A 321 23.51 5.32 -1.76
N PHE A 322 23.00 5.55 -0.55
CA PHE A 322 23.36 6.73 0.25
C PHE A 322 24.68 6.60 1.03
N GLN A 323 25.30 5.41 1.07
CA GLN A 323 26.66 5.25 1.56
C GLN A 323 27.70 5.71 0.54
N ASN A 324 27.42 5.52 -0.75
CA ASN A 324 28.38 5.77 -1.85
C ASN A 324 28.39 7.22 -2.34
N GLU A 325 27.37 8.02 -2.02
CA GLU A 325 27.32 9.46 -2.35
C GLU A 325 28.10 10.35 -1.36
N ARG A 326 29.07 9.78 -0.62
CA ARG A 326 29.90 10.51 0.35
C ARG A 326 31.28 10.85 -0.17
#